data_AF-A0A958GGH4-F1
#
_entry.id   AF-A0A958GGH4-F1
#
_cell.length_a   1.000
_cell.length_b   1.000
_cell.length_c   1.000
_cell.angle_alpha   90.00
_cell.angle_beta   90.00
_cell.angle_gamma   90.00
#
_symmetry.space_group_name_H-M   'P 1'
#
loop_
_entity.id
_entity.type
_entity.pdbx_description
1 polymer ?
#
loop_
_entity_poly.entity_id
_entity_poly.type
_entity_poly.pdbx_seq_one_letter_code
_entity_poly.pdbx_strand_id
1 'polypeptide(L)'
;MNDKDTPEEQKSNEQNIVGDEVSLTHSFTNYLNALYQGKFVYLNILQQGNHPGFSEKEFSETKAILENTASWRKRLFDGETIFPKPSTEKKVALSDEAKRIMALLEAMRPSNFHSAQNLETILLAKNLENNSTHITELVASFARFTYTRENYLAGGLNFAHHFGINSVIDEATFYLQLAQQDIQLAHTFMNAVENFDVCAKRFIDVIIGESKILPGAFKIFNNDIVGLLHSYESFKSFELFGFSPSEISAWKANSIDPETAADWKAHRISPGEAIKWMMLNSPFAHSPTVAAAWQIEGFNPETFLPWAEKGIRPYIAKLWVEAGYNAEEANNFTSQGYLTPEVMPKSTGSKIPVEADDFDAEDQ
;
A
#
# COMPACT_ATOMS: atom_id res chain seq x y z
N MET A 1 -28.47 39.13 -5.88
CA MET A 1 -28.27 38.19 -4.76
C MET A 1 -28.04 36.85 -5.42
N ASN A 2 -26.78 36.48 -5.59
CA ASN A 2 -26.43 35.15 -6.10
C ASN A 2 -26.23 34.28 -4.87
N ASP A 3 -27.10 33.29 -4.70
CA ASP A 3 -26.85 32.16 -3.82
C ASP A 3 -25.51 31.55 -4.24
N LYS A 4 -24.54 31.62 -3.34
CA LYS A 4 -23.33 30.82 -3.47
C LYS A 4 -23.70 29.46 -2.89
N ASP A 5 -23.94 28.49 -3.77
CA ASP A 5 -24.04 27.09 -3.38
C ASP A 5 -22.88 26.77 -2.43
N THR A 6 -23.20 26.15 -1.30
CA THR A 6 -22.19 25.81 -0.31
C THR A 6 -21.28 24.70 -0.86
N PRO A 7 -19.99 24.62 -0.47
CA PRO A 7 -19.08 23.56 -0.92
C PRO A 7 -19.61 22.13 -0.66
N GLU A 8 -20.48 21.95 0.34
CA GLU A 8 -21.14 20.67 0.64
C GLU A 8 -22.18 20.27 -0.41
N GLU A 9 -22.93 21.25 -0.94
CA GLU A 9 -23.95 21.03 -1.98
C GLU A 9 -23.31 20.66 -3.34
N GLN A 10 -22.12 21.22 -3.62
CA GLN A 10 -21.33 20.84 -4.79
C GLN A 10 -20.81 19.39 -4.71
N LYS A 11 -20.34 18.92 -3.54
CA LYS A 11 -19.90 17.52 -3.34
C LYS A 11 -21.05 16.51 -3.49
N SER A 12 -22.23 16.86 -2.96
CA SER A 12 -23.46 16.07 -3.13
C SER A 12 -23.85 15.91 -4.61
N ASN A 13 -23.71 16.99 -5.40
CA ASN A 13 -24.02 16.95 -6.82
C ASN A 13 -23.01 16.16 -7.64
N GLU A 14 -21.72 16.16 -7.27
CA GLU A 14 -20.70 15.34 -7.95
C GLU A 14 -20.89 13.84 -7.72
N GLN A 15 -21.29 13.42 -6.52
CA GLN A 15 -21.57 11.99 -6.24
C GLN A 15 -22.77 11.44 -7.02
N ASN A 16 -23.71 12.30 -7.43
CA ASN A 16 -24.83 11.90 -8.28
C ASN A 16 -24.46 11.70 -9.76
N ILE A 17 -23.23 12.02 -10.18
CA ILE A 17 -22.82 11.92 -11.60
C ILE A 17 -22.64 10.46 -12.01
N VAL A 18 -22.17 9.60 -11.11
CA VAL A 18 -21.88 8.19 -11.39
C VAL A 18 -22.82 7.30 -10.59
N GLY A 19 -23.68 6.55 -11.28
CA GLY A 19 -24.61 5.64 -10.61
C GLY A 19 -23.88 4.59 -9.76
N ASP A 20 -24.47 4.23 -8.61
CA ASP A 20 -23.91 3.27 -7.63
C ASP A 20 -23.42 1.96 -8.29
N GLU A 21 -24.12 1.49 -9.32
CA GLU A 21 -23.80 0.26 -10.06
C GLU A 21 -22.46 0.36 -10.81
N VAL A 22 -22.20 1.53 -11.40
CA VAL A 22 -20.97 1.83 -12.14
C VAL A 22 -19.81 1.92 -11.18
N SER A 23 -19.97 2.65 -10.07
CA SER A 23 -18.97 2.75 -9.01
C SER A 23 -18.65 1.39 -8.38
N LEU A 24 -19.67 0.58 -8.08
CA LEU A 24 -19.46 -0.74 -7.50
C LEU A 24 -18.77 -1.69 -8.50
N THR A 25 -19.22 -1.71 -9.75
CA THR A 25 -18.57 -2.50 -10.81
C THR A 25 -17.12 -2.07 -10.99
N HIS A 26 -16.82 -0.77 -10.94
CA HIS A 26 -15.45 -0.27 -10.98
C HIS A 26 -14.62 -0.79 -9.81
N SER A 27 -15.08 -0.60 -8.56
CA SER A 27 -14.32 -1.00 -7.37
C SER A 27 -13.94 -2.48 -7.41
N PHE A 28 -14.89 -3.36 -7.71
CA PHE A 28 -14.64 -4.79 -7.82
C PHE A 28 -13.66 -5.15 -8.96
N THR A 29 -13.90 -4.65 -10.17
CA THR A 29 -13.09 -5.01 -11.34
C THR A 29 -11.70 -4.39 -11.30
N ASN A 30 -11.57 -3.16 -10.81
CA ASN A 30 -10.30 -2.46 -10.67
C ASN A 30 -9.43 -3.12 -9.61
N TYR A 31 -9.98 -3.39 -8.43
CA TYR A 31 -9.25 -4.02 -7.34
C TYR A 31 -8.79 -5.44 -7.69
N LEU A 32 -9.69 -6.24 -8.30
CA LEU A 32 -9.33 -7.57 -8.79
C LEU A 32 -8.21 -7.51 -9.84
N ASN A 33 -8.32 -6.59 -10.80
CA ASN A 33 -7.27 -6.38 -11.81
C ASN A 33 -5.93 -6.04 -11.15
N ALA A 34 -5.93 -5.08 -10.21
CA ALA A 34 -4.73 -4.65 -9.50
C ALA A 34 -4.04 -5.80 -8.76
N LEU A 35 -4.80 -6.59 -7.98
CA LEU A 35 -4.28 -7.75 -7.26
C LEU A 35 -3.63 -8.78 -8.19
N TYR A 36 -4.26 -9.08 -9.32
CA TYR A 36 -3.73 -10.06 -10.26
C TYR A 36 -2.56 -9.51 -11.10
N GLN A 37 -2.48 -8.19 -11.33
CA GLN A 37 -1.30 -7.57 -11.95
C GLN A 37 -0.07 -7.69 -11.04
N GLY A 38 -0.23 -7.37 -9.75
CA GLY A 38 0.84 -7.60 -8.76
C GLY A 38 1.23 -9.08 -8.68
N LYS A 39 0.25 -9.98 -8.62
CA LYS A 39 0.50 -11.43 -8.59
C LYS A 39 1.22 -11.95 -9.84
N PHE A 40 0.90 -11.42 -11.01
CA PHE A 40 1.57 -11.77 -12.25
C PHE A 40 3.07 -11.43 -12.19
N VAL A 41 3.40 -10.21 -11.74
CA VAL A 41 4.79 -9.76 -11.60
C VAL A 41 5.54 -10.59 -10.55
N TYR A 42 4.89 -10.89 -9.41
CA TYR A 42 5.44 -11.79 -8.39
C TYR A 42 5.88 -13.12 -8.99
N LEU A 43 4.97 -13.82 -9.67
CA LEU A 43 5.24 -15.13 -10.25
C LEU A 43 6.31 -15.07 -11.35
N ASN A 44 6.33 -13.99 -12.14
CA ASN A 44 7.37 -13.79 -13.15
C ASN A 44 8.77 -13.65 -12.52
N ILE A 45 8.90 -12.89 -11.42
CA ILE A 45 10.18 -12.74 -10.71
C ILE A 45 10.60 -14.09 -10.10
N LEU A 46 9.66 -14.83 -9.48
CA LEU A 46 9.95 -16.16 -8.97
C LEU A 46 10.44 -17.11 -10.07
N GLN A 47 9.83 -17.06 -11.26
CA GLN A 47 10.26 -17.84 -12.42
C GLN A 47 11.69 -17.49 -12.83
N GLN A 48 12.00 -16.19 -12.98
CA GLN A 48 13.32 -15.71 -13.38
C GLN A 48 14.41 -16.09 -12.36
N GLY A 49 14.10 -16.02 -11.08
CA GLY A 49 15.01 -16.41 -9.99
C GLY A 49 15.13 -17.92 -9.75
N ASN A 50 14.47 -18.77 -10.58
CA ASN A 50 14.34 -20.22 -10.35
C ASN A 50 13.88 -20.55 -8.91
N HIS A 51 13.01 -19.71 -8.35
CA HIS A 51 12.58 -19.83 -6.97
C HIS A 51 11.71 -21.09 -6.78
N PRO A 52 11.93 -21.90 -5.74
CA PRO A 52 11.19 -23.15 -5.52
C PRO A 52 9.68 -22.94 -5.29
N GLY A 53 9.26 -21.72 -4.94
CA GLY A 53 7.85 -21.35 -4.81
C GLY A 53 7.13 -21.04 -6.13
N PHE A 54 7.82 -21.04 -7.27
CA PHE A 54 7.17 -20.78 -8.57
C PHE A 54 6.20 -21.90 -8.98
N SER A 55 5.04 -21.50 -9.51
CA SER A 55 4.00 -22.42 -10.00
C SER A 55 3.55 -22.02 -11.40
N GLU A 56 3.92 -22.81 -12.41
CA GLU A 56 3.53 -22.59 -13.82
C GLU A 56 2.01 -22.59 -14.00
N LYS A 57 1.32 -23.45 -13.25
CA LYS A 57 -0.15 -23.51 -13.24
C LYS A 57 -0.74 -22.18 -12.77
N GLU A 58 -0.27 -21.68 -11.62
CA GLU A 58 -0.77 -20.43 -11.03
C GLU A 58 -0.45 -19.23 -11.93
N PHE A 59 0.71 -19.25 -12.60
CA PHE A 59 1.08 -18.23 -13.57
C PHE A 59 0.14 -18.21 -14.77
N SER A 60 -0.17 -19.37 -15.34
CA SER A 60 -1.12 -19.51 -16.45
C SER A 60 -2.54 -19.08 -16.05
N GLU A 61 -3.02 -19.49 -14.88
CA GLU A 61 -4.31 -19.08 -14.33
C GLU A 61 -4.39 -17.57 -14.10
N THR A 62 -3.31 -16.98 -13.58
CA THR A 62 -3.20 -15.52 -13.36
C THR A 62 -3.31 -14.74 -14.66
N LYS A 63 -2.64 -15.19 -15.75
CA LYS A 63 -2.77 -14.59 -17.08
C LYS A 63 -4.21 -14.65 -17.60
N ALA A 64 -4.85 -15.82 -17.52
CA ALA A 64 -6.23 -15.98 -17.97
C ALA A 64 -7.20 -15.09 -17.18
N ILE A 65 -6.97 -14.89 -15.88
CA ILE A 65 -7.79 -13.97 -15.07
C ILE A 65 -7.59 -12.52 -15.50
N LEU A 66 -6.35 -12.10 -15.80
CA LEU A 66 -6.05 -10.75 -16.29
C LEU A 66 -6.72 -10.44 -17.64
N GLU A 67 -6.83 -11.42 -18.54
CA GLU A 67 -7.58 -11.28 -19.78
C GLU A 67 -9.08 -11.03 -19.51
N ASN A 68 -9.65 -11.76 -18.55
CA ASN A 68 -11.05 -11.56 -18.13
C ASN A 68 -11.25 -10.17 -17.50
N THR A 69 -10.37 -9.73 -16.60
CA THR A 69 -10.50 -8.41 -15.95
C THR A 69 -10.36 -7.26 -16.93
N ALA A 70 -9.49 -7.39 -17.94
CA ALA A 70 -9.39 -6.41 -19.03
C ALA A 70 -10.71 -6.30 -19.82
N SER A 71 -11.34 -7.44 -20.14
CA SER A 71 -12.63 -7.46 -20.82
C SER A 71 -13.75 -6.83 -19.98
N TRP A 72 -13.81 -7.12 -18.67
CA TRP A 72 -14.81 -6.54 -17.76
C TRP A 72 -14.67 -5.03 -17.64
N ARG A 73 -13.44 -4.54 -17.48
CA ARG A 73 -13.18 -3.10 -17.41
C ARG A 73 -13.55 -2.38 -18.70
N LYS A 74 -13.27 -2.98 -19.86
CA LYS A 74 -13.69 -2.41 -21.15
C LYS A 74 -15.21 -2.26 -21.22
N ARG A 75 -15.95 -3.32 -20.89
CA ARG A 75 -17.42 -3.30 -20.87
C ARG A 75 -17.99 -2.23 -19.93
N LEU A 76 -17.36 -2.03 -18.77
CA LEU A 76 -17.71 -0.93 -17.86
C LEU A 76 -17.58 0.45 -18.52
N PHE A 77 -16.49 0.70 -19.24
CA PHE A 77 -16.31 1.96 -19.99
C PHE A 77 -17.22 2.09 -21.21
N ASP A 78 -17.79 0.98 -21.69
CA ASP A 78 -18.85 0.96 -22.70
C ASP A 78 -20.26 1.12 -22.06
N GLY A 79 -20.34 1.30 -20.74
CA GLY A 79 -21.57 1.55 -19.98
C GLY A 79 -22.25 0.30 -19.40
N GLU A 80 -21.65 -0.88 -19.52
CA GLU A 80 -22.20 -2.12 -18.96
C GLU A 80 -21.77 -2.32 -17.50
N THR A 81 -22.72 -2.53 -16.60
CA THR A 81 -22.46 -2.84 -15.19
C THR A 81 -22.57 -4.35 -14.94
N ILE A 82 -21.68 -4.88 -14.09
CA ILE A 82 -21.71 -6.30 -13.67
C ILE A 82 -22.45 -6.45 -12.35
N PHE A 83 -22.28 -5.47 -11.47
CA PHE A 83 -22.85 -5.42 -10.14
C PHE A 83 -24.10 -4.54 -10.13
N PRO A 84 -25.26 -5.08 -9.72
CA PRO A 84 -26.48 -4.29 -9.60
C PRO A 84 -26.44 -3.37 -8.37
N LYS A 85 -27.31 -2.35 -8.37
CA LYS A 85 -27.42 -1.39 -7.27
C LYS A 85 -27.76 -2.10 -5.95
N PRO A 86 -27.02 -1.85 -4.86
CA PRO A 86 -27.42 -2.33 -3.55
C PRO A 86 -28.82 -1.82 -3.18
N SER A 87 -29.70 -2.72 -2.71
CA SER A 87 -31.05 -2.38 -2.26
C SER A 87 -31.22 -2.77 -0.80
N THR A 88 -31.71 -1.83 0.02
CA THR A 88 -32.03 -2.06 1.44
C THR A 88 -33.30 -2.89 1.63
N GLU A 89 -34.19 -2.93 0.63
CA GLU A 89 -35.52 -3.54 0.76
C GLU A 89 -35.56 -5.00 0.30
N LYS A 90 -34.68 -5.40 -0.64
CA LYS A 90 -34.69 -6.75 -1.23
C LYS A 90 -33.29 -7.26 -1.52
N LYS A 91 -33.06 -8.54 -1.21
CA LYS A 91 -31.84 -9.26 -1.63
C LYS A 91 -31.79 -9.33 -3.15
N VAL A 92 -30.90 -8.55 -3.75
CA VAL A 92 -30.68 -8.54 -5.20
C VAL A 92 -29.95 -9.82 -5.60
N ALA A 93 -30.47 -10.53 -6.60
CA ALA A 93 -29.80 -11.72 -7.12
C ALA A 93 -28.60 -11.29 -7.98
N LEU A 94 -27.41 -11.76 -7.60
CA LEU A 94 -26.19 -11.52 -8.38
C LEU A 94 -26.17 -12.35 -9.66
N SER A 95 -25.64 -11.76 -10.73
CA SER A 95 -25.30 -12.49 -11.96
C SER A 95 -24.20 -13.53 -11.68
N ASP A 96 -24.07 -14.53 -12.55
CA ASP A 96 -22.99 -15.53 -12.40
C ASP A 96 -21.61 -14.89 -12.60
N GLU A 97 -21.53 -13.83 -13.39
CA GLU A 97 -20.33 -13.03 -13.57
C GLU A 97 -19.93 -12.27 -12.29
N ALA A 98 -20.88 -11.61 -11.62
CA ALA A 98 -20.64 -10.96 -10.33
C ALA A 98 -20.19 -11.97 -9.26
N LYS A 99 -20.86 -13.13 -9.18
CA LYS A 99 -20.46 -14.23 -8.27
C LYS A 99 -19.04 -14.72 -8.58
N ARG A 100 -18.67 -14.83 -9.87
CA ARG A 100 -17.32 -15.23 -10.29
C ARG A 100 -16.27 -14.21 -9.84
N ILE A 101 -16.51 -12.92 -10.00
CA ILE A 101 -15.60 -11.86 -9.52
C ILE A 101 -15.41 -11.94 -8.01
N MET A 102 -16.51 -12.07 -7.26
CA MET A 102 -16.46 -12.22 -5.80
C MET A 102 -15.68 -13.47 -5.38
N ALA A 103 -15.87 -14.60 -6.06
CA ALA A 103 -15.14 -15.83 -5.79
C ALA A 103 -13.63 -15.69 -6.07
N LEU A 104 -13.25 -14.96 -7.12
CA LEU A 104 -11.84 -14.68 -7.43
C LEU A 104 -11.19 -13.77 -6.39
N LEU A 105 -11.91 -12.75 -5.89
CA LEU A 105 -11.44 -11.92 -4.78
C LEU A 105 -11.25 -12.75 -3.51
N GLU A 106 -12.24 -13.56 -3.13
CA GLU A 106 -12.15 -14.43 -1.95
C GLU A 106 -10.97 -15.41 -2.07
N ALA A 107 -10.72 -15.96 -3.26
CA ALA A 107 -9.59 -16.86 -3.52
C ALA A 107 -8.21 -16.18 -3.36
N MET A 108 -8.13 -14.85 -3.41
CA MET A 108 -6.88 -14.13 -3.16
C MET A 108 -6.52 -14.04 -1.67
N ARG A 109 -7.49 -14.19 -0.75
CA ARG A 109 -7.24 -13.98 0.68
C ARG A 109 -6.24 -14.96 1.28
N PRO A 110 -6.33 -16.28 1.05
CA PRO A 110 -5.34 -17.22 1.57
C PRO A 110 -3.93 -16.93 1.05
N SER A 111 -3.80 -16.52 -0.22
CA SER A 111 -2.51 -16.15 -0.82
C SER A 111 -1.90 -14.92 -0.15
N ASN A 112 -2.68 -13.85 0.05
CA ASN A 112 -2.22 -12.65 0.74
C ASN A 112 -1.81 -12.95 2.19
N PHE A 113 -2.61 -13.74 2.92
CA PHE A 113 -2.30 -14.14 4.29
C PHE A 113 -1.00 -14.97 4.36
N HIS A 114 -0.83 -15.93 3.45
CA HIS A 114 0.38 -16.73 3.35
C HIS A 114 1.62 -15.86 3.06
N SER A 115 1.52 -14.92 2.10
CA SER A 115 2.60 -13.97 1.82
C SER A 115 2.97 -13.13 3.04
N ALA A 116 1.98 -12.62 3.79
CA ALA A 116 2.25 -11.86 5.01
C ALA A 116 3.03 -12.69 6.06
N GLN A 117 2.61 -13.93 6.33
CA GLN A 117 3.29 -14.81 7.28
C GLN A 117 4.69 -15.24 6.83
N ASN A 118 4.84 -15.52 5.53
CA ASN A 118 6.12 -15.89 4.94
C ASN A 118 7.12 -14.73 5.08
N LEU A 119 6.69 -13.50 4.79
CA LEU A 119 7.51 -12.30 4.92
C LEU A 119 7.90 -12.02 6.38
N GLU A 120 6.99 -12.17 7.34
CA GLU A 120 7.33 -12.06 8.77
C GLU A 120 8.41 -13.07 9.16
N THR A 121 8.33 -14.30 8.63
CA THR A 121 9.34 -15.34 8.89
C THR A 121 10.68 -15.00 8.25
N ILE A 122 10.68 -14.55 6.99
CA ILE A 122 11.89 -14.19 6.24
C ILE A 122 12.60 -13.00 6.89
N LEU A 123 11.87 -11.96 7.28
CA LEU A 123 12.43 -10.76 7.91
C LEU A 123 13.04 -11.03 9.30
N LEU A 124 12.66 -12.14 9.94
CA LEU A 124 13.24 -12.61 11.21
C LEU A 124 14.37 -13.63 11.02
N ALA A 125 14.63 -14.08 9.80
CA ALA A 125 15.65 -15.08 9.52
C ALA A 125 17.06 -14.53 9.80
N LYS A 126 17.90 -15.35 10.43
CA LYS A 126 19.32 -15.04 10.58
C LYS A 126 20.02 -15.19 9.23
N ASN A 127 21.03 -14.36 8.97
CA ASN A 127 21.85 -14.39 7.74
C ASN A 127 21.00 -14.24 6.46
N LEU A 128 19.95 -13.41 6.51
CA LEU A 128 19.06 -13.13 5.39
C LEU A 128 19.83 -12.69 4.14
N GLU A 129 20.92 -11.95 4.35
CA GLU A 129 21.82 -11.45 3.31
C GLU A 129 22.54 -12.54 2.51
N ASN A 130 22.63 -13.76 3.04
CA ASN A 130 23.30 -14.89 2.39
C ASN A 130 22.31 -15.89 1.77
N ASN A 131 21.00 -15.58 1.77
CA ASN A 131 19.96 -16.48 1.29
C ASN A 131 19.27 -15.89 0.06
N SER A 132 19.76 -16.24 -1.14
CA SER A 132 19.24 -15.76 -2.42
C SER A 132 17.75 -16.07 -2.63
N THR A 133 17.27 -17.21 -2.12
CA THR A 133 15.85 -17.58 -2.14
C THR A 133 15.01 -16.55 -1.38
N HIS A 134 15.42 -16.21 -0.15
CA HIS A 134 14.72 -15.20 0.65
C HIS A 134 14.79 -13.81 0.02
N ILE A 135 15.95 -13.40 -0.53
CA ILE A 135 16.06 -12.10 -1.20
C ILE A 135 15.16 -12.06 -2.44
N THR A 136 15.11 -13.12 -3.24
CA THR A 136 14.21 -13.22 -4.39
C THR A 136 12.75 -13.09 -3.95
N GLU A 137 12.35 -13.74 -2.86
CA GLU A 137 10.99 -13.64 -2.30
C GLU A 137 10.65 -12.23 -1.81
N LEU A 138 11.60 -11.52 -1.17
CA LEU A 138 11.43 -10.12 -0.77
C LEU A 138 11.24 -9.21 -1.99
N VAL A 139 12.08 -9.35 -3.01
CA VAL A 139 11.98 -8.56 -4.25
C VAL A 139 10.68 -8.85 -4.99
N ALA A 140 10.30 -10.12 -5.12
CA ALA A 140 9.04 -10.50 -5.74
C ALA A 140 7.83 -9.93 -4.98
N SER A 141 7.86 -9.98 -3.64
CA SER A 141 6.79 -9.46 -2.79
C SER A 141 6.71 -7.93 -2.82
N PHE A 142 7.84 -7.24 -2.84
CA PHE A 142 7.88 -5.79 -3.02
C PHE A 142 7.31 -5.39 -4.39
N ALA A 143 7.71 -6.08 -5.46
CA ALA A 143 7.16 -5.87 -6.79
C ALA A 143 5.64 -6.15 -6.83
N ARG A 144 5.16 -7.22 -6.18
CA ARG A 144 3.72 -7.51 -6.06
C ARG A 144 2.96 -6.35 -5.45
N PHE A 145 3.42 -5.85 -4.32
CA PHE A 145 2.80 -4.74 -3.60
C PHE A 145 2.76 -3.47 -4.46
N THR A 146 3.90 -3.09 -5.04
CA THR A 146 4.03 -1.85 -5.82
C THR A 146 3.23 -1.88 -7.10
N TYR A 147 3.24 -2.99 -7.85
CA TYR A 147 2.40 -3.17 -9.04
C TYR A 147 0.91 -3.23 -8.73
N THR A 148 0.51 -3.84 -7.61
CA THR A 148 -0.90 -3.81 -7.16
C THR A 148 -1.33 -2.36 -6.91
N ARG A 149 -0.55 -1.63 -6.11
CA ARG A 149 -0.85 -0.24 -5.75
C ARG A 149 -0.91 0.67 -6.97
N GLU A 150 0.07 0.60 -7.86
CA GLU A 150 0.12 1.41 -9.08
C GLU A 150 -1.08 1.12 -9.98
N ASN A 151 -1.41 -0.15 -10.23
CA ASN A 151 -2.53 -0.52 -11.10
C ASN A 151 -3.88 -0.11 -10.50
N TYR A 152 -4.04 -0.19 -9.18
CA TYR A 152 -5.25 0.27 -8.49
C TYR A 152 -5.44 1.78 -8.67
N LEU A 153 -4.39 2.57 -8.41
CA LEU A 153 -4.41 4.03 -8.54
C LEU A 153 -4.61 4.48 -9.99
N ALA A 154 -3.88 3.87 -10.93
CA ALA A 154 -4.01 4.16 -12.36
C ALA A 154 -5.41 3.82 -12.87
N GLY A 155 -5.99 2.70 -12.43
CA GLY A 155 -7.35 2.33 -12.79
C GLY A 155 -8.41 3.29 -12.24
N GLY A 156 -8.24 3.76 -11.00
CA GLY A 156 -9.10 4.78 -10.39
C GLY A 156 -9.00 6.14 -11.08
N LEU A 157 -7.78 6.58 -11.42
CA LEU A 157 -7.56 7.83 -12.15
C LEU A 157 -8.18 7.78 -13.56
N ASN A 158 -8.02 6.66 -14.27
CA ASN A 158 -8.67 6.45 -15.57
C ASN A 158 -10.20 6.49 -15.47
N PHE A 159 -10.77 5.92 -14.41
CA PHE A 159 -12.20 5.97 -14.14
C PHE A 159 -12.67 7.40 -13.86
N ALA A 160 -11.96 8.12 -13.00
CA ALA A 160 -12.26 9.52 -12.70
C ALA A 160 -12.26 10.40 -13.95
N HIS A 161 -11.25 10.25 -14.82
CA HIS A 161 -11.20 10.97 -16.10
C HIS A 161 -12.36 10.60 -17.03
N HIS A 162 -12.69 9.31 -17.16
CA HIS A 162 -13.75 8.87 -18.07
C HIS A 162 -15.12 9.40 -17.65
N PHE A 163 -15.42 9.41 -16.35
CA PHE A 163 -16.72 9.84 -15.82
C PHE A 163 -16.74 11.29 -15.32
N GLY A 164 -15.67 12.06 -15.52
CA GLY A 164 -15.60 13.49 -15.17
C GLY A 164 -15.60 13.79 -13.66
N ILE A 165 -15.05 12.90 -12.83
CA ILE A 165 -15.00 13.04 -11.36
C ILE A 165 -13.78 13.90 -10.98
N ASN A 166 -13.87 15.21 -11.19
CA ASN A 166 -12.71 16.10 -11.05
C ASN A 166 -12.16 16.20 -9.63
N SER A 167 -12.99 16.02 -8.61
CA SER A 167 -12.60 16.17 -7.20
C SER A 167 -11.52 15.21 -6.72
N VAL A 168 -11.29 14.09 -7.41
CA VAL A 168 -10.29 13.08 -7.02
C VAL A 168 -9.07 13.03 -7.93
N ILE A 169 -9.05 13.78 -9.04
CA ILE A 169 -8.00 13.68 -10.06
C ILE A 169 -6.65 14.15 -9.52
N ASP A 170 -6.60 15.31 -8.87
CA ASP A 170 -5.33 15.88 -8.38
C ASP A 170 -4.69 14.98 -7.31
N GLU A 171 -5.50 14.52 -6.36
CA GLU A 171 -5.08 13.62 -5.30
C GLU A 171 -4.63 12.25 -5.85
N ALA A 172 -5.42 11.63 -6.73
CA ALA A 172 -5.07 10.35 -7.35
C ALA A 172 -3.80 10.46 -8.21
N THR A 173 -3.62 11.58 -8.93
CA THR A 173 -2.41 11.85 -9.73
C THR A 173 -1.18 11.91 -8.84
N PHE A 174 -1.27 12.62 -7.71
CA PHE A 174 -0.18 12.71 -6.74
C PHE A 174 0.22 11.32 -6.22
N TYR A 175 -0.74 10.51 -5.75
CA TYR A 175 -0.44 9.18 -5.25
C TYR A 175 0.08 8.22 -6.33
N LEU A 176 -0.40 8.35 -7.57
CA LEU A 176 0.09 7.56 -8.69
C LEU A 176 1.57 7.86 -8.98
N GLN A 177 2.00 9.12 -8.91
CA GLN A 177 3.42 9.48 -9.07
C GLN A 177 4.30 8.81 -8.02
N LEU A 178 3.85 8.76 -6.76
CA LEU A 178 4.58 8.04 -5.70
C LEU A 178 4.65 6.54 -5.98
N ALA A 179 3.54 5.92 -6.41
CA ALA A 179 3.53 4.50 -6.76
C ALA A 179 4.46 4.20 -7.95
N GLN A 180 4.57 5.10 -8.93
CA GLN A 180 5.50 4.96 -10.06
C GLN A 180 6.97 5.01 -9.62
N GLN A 181 7.32 5.82 -8.61
CA GLN A 181 8.65 5.78 -8.01
C GLN A 181 8.93 4.43 -7.34
N ASP A 182 7.93 3.84 -6.68
CA ASP A 182 8.05 2.49 -6.12
C ASP A 182 8.28 1.43 -7.20
N ILE A 183 7.63 1.55 -8.38
CA ILE A 183 7.86 0.66 -9.53
C ILE A 183 9.31 0.77 -10.04
N GLN A 184 9.86 1.99 -10.14
CA GLN A 184 11.25 2.19 -10.54
C GLN A 184 12.22 1.52 -9.56
N LEU A 185 11.92 1.60 -8.25
CA LEU A 185 12.69 0.91 -7.23
C LEU A 185 12.55 -0.62 -7.35
N ALA A 186 11.34 -1.13 -7.60
CA ALA A 186 11.12 -2.55 -7.84
C ALA A 186 11.91 -3.07 -9.05
N HIS A 187 11.98 -2.32 -10.16
CA HIS A 187 12.81 -2.68 -11.31
C HIS A 187 14.31 -2.68 -10.98
N THR A 188 14.76 -1.69 -10.21
CA THR A 188 16.12 -1.66 -9.70
C THR A 188 16.41 -2.92 -8.88
N PHE A 189 15.43 -3.37 -8.08
CA PHE A 189 15.58 -4.59 -7.30
C PHE A 189 15.61 -5.85 -8.17
N MET A 190 14.73 -5.95 -9.15
CA MET A 190 14.67 -7.09 -10.09
C MET A 190 15.98 -7.27 -10.85
N ASN A 191 16.52 -6.19 -11.42
CA ASN A 191 17.77 -6.23 -12.18
C ASN A 191 18.97 -6.70 -11.34
N ALA A 192 18.94 -6.42 -10.05
CA ALA A 192 19.99 -6.83 -9.13
C ALA A 192 19.85 -8.30 -8.70
N VAL A 193 18.64 -8.85 -8.61
CA VAL A 193 18.41 -10.29 -8.37
C VAL A 193 19.01 -11.14 -9.50
N GLU A 194 18.95 -10.66 -10.75
CA GLU A 194 19.61 -11.34 -11.89
C GLU A 194 21.14 -11.44 -11.73
N ASN A 195 21.74 -10.58 -10.90
CA ASN A 195 23.18 -10.48 -10.67
C ASN A 195 23.53 -10.57 -9.18
N PHE A 196 22.85 -11.48 -8.45
CA PHE A 196 22.91 -11.53 -6.99
C PHE A 196 24.33 -11.67 -6.42
N ASP A 197 25.23 -12.42 -7.08
CA ASP A 197 26.62 -12.62 -6.63
C ASP A 197 27.44 -11.31 -6.54
N VAL A 198 26.95 -10.23 -7.17
CA VAL A 198 27.59 -8.91 -7.21
C VAL A 198 26.83 -7.88 -6.36
N CYS A 199 25.73 -8.27 -5.72
CA CYS A 199 24.94 -7.36 -4.91
C CYS A 199 25.73 -6.88 -3.69
N ALA A 200 25.98 -5.57 -3.64
CA ALA A 200 26.58 -4.95 -2.47
C ALA A 200 25.66 -5.15 -1.25
N LYS A 201 26.23 -5.40 -0.07
CA LYS A 201 25.50 -5.52 1.20
C LYS A 201 24.42 -4.43 1.38
N ARG A 202 24.76 -3.19 1.04
CA ARG A 202 23.86 -2.04 1.13
C ARG A 202 22.58 -2.20 0.31
N PHE A 203 22.67 -2.81 -0.86
CA PHE A 203 21.50 -3.05 -1.69
C PHE A 203 20.53 -4.01 -1.01
N ILE A 204 21.07 -5.05 -0.35
CA ILE A 204 20.29 -5.97 0.48
C ILE A 204 19.65 -5.23 1.66
N ASP A 205 20.40 -4.37 2.34
CA ASP A 205 19.88 -3.58 3.47
C ASP A 205 18.69 -2.70 3.05
N VAL A 206 18.74 -2.09 1.86
CA VAL A 206 17.64 -1.29 1.28
C VAL A 206 16.42 -2.17 0.98
N ILE A 207 16.58 -3.34 0.34
CA ILE A 207 15.46 -4.26 0.10
C ILE A 207 14.81 -4.67 1.41
N ILE A 208 15.62 -5.03 2.41
CA ILE A 208 15.12 -5.44 3.73
C ILE A 208 14.32 -4.30 4.35
N GLY A 209 14.87 -3.08 4.38
CA GLY A 209 14.20 -1.89 4.90
C GLY A 209 12.83 -1.64 4.24
N GLU A 210 12.80 -1.58 2.92
CA GLU A 210 11.57 -1.34 2.15
C GLU A 210 10.56 -2.52 2.27
N SER A 211 11.03 -3.72 2.60
CA SER A 211 10.18 -4.91 2.73
C SER A 211 9.49 -5.03 4.09
N LYS A 212 9.92 -4.29 5.13
CA LYS A 212 9.36 -4.42 6.49
C LYS A 212 7.87 -4.09 6.59
N ILE A 213 7.36 -3.24 5.69
CA ILE A 213 5.95 -2.84 5.64
C ILE A 213 5.05 -3.87 4.95
N LEU A 214 5.64 -4.78 4.16
CA LEU A 214 4.88 -5.66 3.28
C LEU A 214 3.94 -6.62 4.02
N PRO A 215 4.28 -7.22 5.18
CA PRO A 215 3.34 -8.04 5.91
C PRO A 215 2.03 -7.33 6.27
N GLY A 216 2.11 -6.06 6.68
CA GLY A 216 0.93 -5.25 6.96
C GLY A 216 0.18 -4.87 5.69
N ALA A 217 0.90 -4.52 4.61
CA ALA A 217 0.26 -4.23 3.32
C ALA A 217 -0.55 -5.41 2.76
N PHE A 218 -0.03 -6.64 2.84
CA PHE A 218 -0.78 -7.83 2.42
C PHE A 218 -1.99 -8.13 3.32
N LYS A 219 -1.93 -7.75 4.60
CA LYS A 219 -3.10 -7.84 5.49
C LYS A 219 -4.15 -6.78 5.13
N ILE A 220 -3.75 -5.57 4.76
CA ILE A 220 -4.67 -4.54 4.21
C ILE A 220 -5.37 -5.08 2.96
N PHE A 221 -4.65 -5.76 2.07
CA PHE A 221 -5.32 -6.35 0.89
C PHE A 221 -6.44 -7.33 1.25
N ASN A 222 -6.33 -8.02 2.39
CA ASN A 222 -7.41 -8.86 2.89
C ASN A 222 -8.57 -8.05 3.47
N ASN A 223 -8.28 -6.93 4.16
CA ASN A 223 -9.30 -6.03 4.67
C ASN A 223 -10.09 -5.41 3.50
N ASP A 224 -9.41 -4.94 2.45
CA ASP A 224 -10.04 -4.40 1.25
C ASP A 224 -10.96 -5.43 0.58
N ILE A 225 -10.51 -6.69 0.44
CA ILE A 225 -11.36 -7.78 -0.09
C ILE A 225 -12.59 -7.97 0.80
N VAL A 226 -12.43 -7.99 2.12
CA VAL A 226 -13.55 -8.12 3.06
C VAL A 226 -14.51 -6.93 2.91
N GLY A 227 -14.01 -5.70 2.84
CA GLY A 227 -14.81 -4.49 2.63
C GLY A 227 -15.60 -4.53 1.32
N LEU A 228 -14.98 -4.97 0.23
CA LEU A 228 -15.64 -5.14 -1.06
C LEU A 228 -16.72 -6.22 -1.01
N LEU A 229 -16.40 -7.42 -0.51
CA LEU A 229 -17.35 -8.54 -0.47
C LEU A 229 -18.59 -8.24 0.38
N HIS A 230 -18.47 -7.35 1.36
CA HIS A 230 -19.57 -6.92 2.24
C HIS A 230 -20.14 -5.56 1.86
N SER A 231 -19.85 -5.04 0.66
CA SER A 231 -20.43 -3.78 0.14
C SER A 231 -21.95 -3.85 -0.09
N TYR A 232 -22.54 -5.06 -0.07
CA TYR A 232 -23.99 -5.29 -0.09
C TYR A 232 -24.63 -5.36 1.29
N GLU A 233 -23.83 -5.34 2.35
CA GLU A 233 -24.33 -5.36 3.72
C GLU A 233 -24.52 -3.92 4.22
N SER A 234 -25.59 -3.70 4.98
CA SER A 234 -25.94 -2.37 5.50
C SER A 234 -24.99 -1.89 6.60
N PHE A 235 -24.19 -2.77 7.18
CA PHE A 235 -23.23 -2.43 8.22
C PHE A 235 -21.93 -3.22 8.06
N LYS A 236 -20.80 -2.52 8.08
CA LYS A 236 -19.49 -3.13 8.33
C LYS A 236 -19.30 -3.18 9.84
N SER A 237 -18.97 -4.34 10.40
CA SER A 237 -18.71 -4.49 11.84
C SER A 237 -17.23 -4.76 12.09
N PHE A 238 -16.78 -4.55 13.32
CA PHE A 238 -15.40 -4.90 13.70
C PHE A 238 -15.17 -6.41 13.68
N GLU A 239 -16.17 -7.22 14.03
CA GLU A 239 -16.08 -8.68 14.01
C GLU A 239 -15.78 -9.20 12.61
N LEU A 240 -16.32 -8.53 11.58
CA LEU A 240 -16.06 -8.85 10.18
C LEU A 240 -14.57 -8.76 9.82
N PHE A 241 -13.86 -7.81 10.42
CA PHE A 241 -12.41 -7.62 10.25
C PHE A 241 -11.57 -8.35 11.31
N GLY A 242 -12.17 -9.30 12.04
CA GLY A 242 -11.44 -10.17 12.98
C GLY A 242 -10.98 -9.47 14.25
N PHE A 243 -11.73 -8.46 14.71
CA PHE A 243 -11.49 -7.85 16.02
C PHE A 243 -12.13 -8.64 17.15
N SER A 244 -11.39 -8.76 18.25
CA SER A 244 -11.89 -9.26 19.52
C SER A 244 -12.68 -8.19 20.28
N PRO A 245 -13.61 -8.57 21.18
CA PRO A 245 -14.42 -7.60 21.93
C PRO A 245 -13.62 -6.55 22.72
N SER A 246 -12.44 -6.92 23.25
CA SER A 246 -11.55 -5.98 23.96
C SER A 246 -10.94 -4.94 23.02
N GLU A 247 -10.52 -5.33 21.81
CA GLU A 247 -10.01 -4.41 20.80
C GLU A 247 -11.10 -3.43 20.34
N ILE A 248 -12.32 -3.93 20.09
CA ILE A 248 -13.46 -3.12 19.60
C ILE A 248 -13.70 -1.90 20.48
N SER A 249 -13.64 -2.08 21.80
CA SER A 249 -13.89 -1.01 22.76
C SER A 249 -12.84 0.10 22.64
N ALA A 250 -11.57 -0.26 22.41
CA ALA A 250 -10.48 0.69 22.27
C ALA A 250 -10.53 1.49 20.95
N TRP A 251 -10.87 0.82 19.84
CA TRP A 251 -11.05 1.50 18.54
C TRP A 251 -12.27 2.43 18.54
N LYS A 252 -13.40 1.97 19.10
CA LYS A 252 -14.61 2.80 19.27
C LYS A 252 -14.37 4.02 20.17
N ALA A 253 -13.58 3.89 21.23
CA ALA A 253 -13.25 5.01 22.10
C ALA A 253 -12.49 6.13 21.37
N ASN A 254 -11.78 5.81 20.29
CA ASN A 254 -11.10 6.77 19.42
C ASN A 254 -11.91 7.18 18.19
N SER A 255 -13.19 6.76 18.10
CA SER A 255 -14.08 7.04 16.97
C SER A 255 -13.54 6.60 15.60
N ILE A 256 -12.73 5.54 15.57
CA ILE A 256 -12.19 4.97 14.33
C ILE A 256 -13.17 3.88 13.87
N ASP A 257 -13.59 3.92 12.61
CA ASP A 257 -14.51 2.93 12.05
C ASP A 257 -13.83 1.55 11.83
N PRO A 258 -14.61 0.45 11.66
CA PRO A 258 -14.06 -0.90 11.54
C PRO A 258 -13.03 -1.10 10.42
N GLU A 259 -13.23 -0.48 9.26
CA GLU A 259 -12.39 -0.66 8.08
C GLU A 259 -11.06 0.07 8.28
N THR A 260 -11.12 1.35 8.66
CA THR A 260 -9.93 2.12 9.00
C THR A 260 -9.14 1.46 10.15
N ALA A 261 -9.84 1.00 11.20
CA ALA A 261 -9.20 0.29 12.30
C ALA A 261 -8.47 -0.98 11.85
N ALA A 262 -9.06 -1.74 10.91
CA ALA A 262 -8.47 -2.97 10.39
C ALA A 262 -7.12 -2.71 9.73
N ASP A 263 -7.00 -1.58 9.03
CA ASP A 263 -5.78 -1.21 8.30
C ASP A 263 -4.67 -0.73 9.24
N TRP A 264 -5.00 0.04 10.27
CA TRP A 264 -4.03 0.37 11.33
C TRP A 264 -3.60 -0.89 12.10
N LYS A 265 -4.53 -1.78 12.42
CA LYS A 265 -4.24 -3.08 13.06
C LYS A 265 -3.35 -3.97 12.19
N ALA A 266 -3.52 -3.94 10.87
CA ALA A 266 -2.71 -4.72 9.93
C ALA A 266 -1.20 -4.42 10.08
N HIS A 267 -0.88 -3.16 10.39
CA HIS A 267 0.48 -2.69 10.67
C HIS A 267 0.87 -2.69 12.14
N ARG A 268 0.04 -3.28 13.01
CA ARG A 268 0.26 -3.37 14.47
C ARG A 268 0.31 -2.00 15.16
N ILE A 269 -0.37 -0.99 14.59
CA ILE A 269 -0.49 0.34 15.18
C ILE A 269 -1.70 0.35 16.11
N SER A 270 -1.51 0.78 17.35
CA SER A 270 -2.58 0.84 18.35
C SER A 270 -3.58 1.96 18.06
N PRO A 271 -4.82 1.91 18.58
CA PRO A 271 -5.81 2.98 18.40
C PRO A 271 -5.30 4.37 18.80
N GLY A 272 -4.59 4.44 19.93
CA GLY A 272 -4.05 5.71 20.45
C GLY A 272 -2.92 6.28 19.59
N GLU A 273 -2.10 5.42 18.98
CA GLU A 273 -1.08 5.86 18.02
C GLU A 273 -1.70 6.26 16.68
N ALA A 274 -2.67 5.48 16.17
CA ALA A 274 -3.39 5.78 14.94
C ALA A 274 -4.00 7.19 14.98
N ILE A 275 -4.61 7.58 16.11
CA ILE A 275 -5.19 8.92 16.24
C ILE A 275 -4.13 10.03 16.19
N LYS A 276 -2.93 9.81 16.74
CA LYS A 276 -1.84 10.79 16.64
C LYS A 276 -1.43 11.02 15.19
N TRP A 277 -1.35 9.94 14.39
CA TRP A 277 -1.09 10.05 12.96
C TRP A 277 -2.26 10.72 12.20
N MET A 278 -3.50 10.32 12.46
CA MET A 278 -4.70 10.88 11.81
C MET A 278 -4.93 12.36 12.14
N MET A 279 -4.49 12.84 13.31
CA MET A 279 -4.62 14.25 13.71
C MET A 279 -3.63 15.19 13.02
N LEU A 280 -2.64 14.65 12.29
CA LEU A 280 -1.72 15.48 11.54
C LEU A 280 -2.41 16.07 10.30
N ASN A 281 -2.16 17.35 10.06
CA ASN A 281 -2.65 18.05 8.87
C ASN A 281 -1.74 17.75 7.67
N SER A 282 -1.63 16.48 7.30
CA SER A 282 -0.75 16.02 6.21
C SER A 282 -1.38 14.84 5.47
N PRO A 283 -1.46 14.89 4.13
CA PRO A 283 -2.01 13.80 3.33
C PRO A 283 -1.18 12.51 3.41
N PHE A 284 0.06 12.59 3.91
CA PHE A 284 0.92 11.43 4.11
C PHE A 284 0.58 10.65 5.39
N ALA A 285 0.08 11.35 6.41
CA ALA A 285 -0.08 10.80 7.75
C ALA A 285 -1.33 9.90 7.89
N HIS A 286 -2.32 10.09 7.01
CA HIS A 286 -3.60 9.38 7.08
C HIS A 286 -3.54 7.96 6.51
N SER A 287 -2.42 7.59 5.88
CA SER A 287 -2.21 6.24 5.36
C SER A 287 -1.53 5.35 6.42
N PRO A 288 -2.18 4.26 6.88
CA PRO A 288 -1.58 3.33 7.84
C PRO A 288 -0.25 2.74 7.35
N THR A 289 -0.12 2.49 6.05
CA THR A 289 1.11 1.96 5.44
C THR A 289 2.26 2.97 5.49
N VAL A 290 1.98 4.25 5.26
CA VAL A 290 3.00 5.30 5.37
C VAL A 290 3.42 5.48 6.82
N ALA A 291 2.46 5.61 7.74
CA ALA A 291 2.73 5.73 9.17
C ALA A 291 3.57 4.55 9.69
N ALA A 292 3.24 3.31 9.30
CA ALA A 292 4.00 2.13 9.65
C ALA A 292 5.44 2.17 9.12
N ALA A 293 5.64 2.60 7.87
CA ALA A 293 6.95 2.73 7.26
C ALA A 293 7.87 3.67 8.07
N TRP A 294 7.32 4.80 8.53
CA TRP A 294 8.04 5.75 9.38
C TRP A 294 8.28 5.20 10.79
N GLN A 295 7.26 4.61 11.42
CA GLN A 295 7.37 4.04 12.77
C GLN A 295 8.41 2.91 12.86
N ILE A 296 8.44 2.04 11.85
CA ILE A 296 9.40 0.92 11.77
C ILE A 296 10.85 1.40 11.77
N GLU A 297 11.11 2.59 11.22
CA GLU A 297 12.45 3.19 11.20
C GLU A 297 12.70 4.17 12.35
N GLY A 298 11.81 4.18 13.35
CA GLY A 298 11.98 4.92 14.61
C GLY A 298 11.44 6.34 14.59
N PHE A 299 10.73 6.75 13.54
CA PHE A 299 10.10 8.07 13.47
C PHE A 299 8.72 8.05 14.13
N ASN A 300 8.32 9.20 14.67
CA ASN A 300 7.01 9.42 15.26
C ASN A 300 6.24 10.51 14.46
N PRO A 301 4.94 10.71 14.72
CA PRO A 301 4.12 11.73 14.06
C PRO A 301 4.77 13.13 14.05
N GLU A 302 5.51 13.47 15.09
CA GLU A 302 6.13 14.79 15.26
C GLU A 302 7.42 14.98 14.44
N THR A 303 8.17 13.91 14.19
CA THR A 303 9.52 13.98 13.59
C THR A 303 9.56 13.57 12.12
N PHE A 304 8.56 12.85 11.60
CA PHE A 304 8.62 12.35 10.22
C PHE A 304 8.28 13.41 9.15
N LEU A 305 7.43 14.40 9.48
CA LEU A 305 6.90 15.37 8.50
C LEU A 305 7.98 16.10 7.71
N PRO A 306 9.04 16.66 8.34
CA PRO A 306 10.11 17.35 7.61
C PRO A 306 10.78 16.46 6.56
N TRP A 307 10.84 15.14 6.76
CA TRP A 307 11.44 14.20 5.81
C TRP A 307 10.47 13.82 4.69
N ALA A 308 9.22 13.54 5.05
CA ALA A 308 8.16 13.18 4.10
C ALA A 308 7.88 14.31 3.09
N GLU A 309 7.85 15.57 3.55
CA GLU A 309 7.66 16.75 2.69
C GLU A 309 8.78 16.95 1.67
N LYS A 310 9.97 16.41 1.94
CA LYS A 310 11.12 16.42 1.01
C LYS A 310 11.15 15.19 0.10
N GLY A 311 10.17 14.30 0.21
CA GLY A 311 10.15 13.04 -0.55
C GLY A 311 11.26 12.07 -0.15
N ILE A 312 11.85 12.22 1.04
CA ILE A 312 12.88 11.30 1.54
C ILE A 312 12.16 10.10 2.16
N ARG A 313 12.49 8.88 1.71
CA ARG A 313 11.90 7.63 2.21
C ARG A 313 12.32 7.35 3.66
N PRO A 314 11.49 6.66 4.47
CA PRO A 314 11.78 6.37 5.87
C PRO A 314 13.15 5.74 6.14
N TYR A 315 13.49 4.68 5.39
CA TYR A 315 14.76 3.99 5.55
C TYR A 315 15.95 4.90 5.20
N ILE A 316 15.81 5.71 4.15
CA ILE A 316 16.84 6.68 3.77
C ILE A 316 16.97 7.79 4.82
N ALA A 317 15.85 8.32 5.31
CA ALA A 317 15.81 9.34 6.37
C ALA A 317 16.56 8.86 7.61
N LYS A 318 16.35 7.61 8.03
CA LYS A 318 17.07 7.00 9.15
C LYS A 318 18.59 7.04 8.97
N LEU A 319 19.09 6.67 7.79
CA LEU A 319 20.54 6.71 7.51
C LEU A 319 21.10 8.13 7.65
N TRP A 320 20.34 9.16 7.22
CA TRP A 320 20.74 10.55 7.38
C TRP A 320 20.70 11.02 8.84
N VAL A 321 19.68 10.62 9.61
CA VAL A 321 19.59 10.90 11.05
C VAL A 321 20.76 10.27 11.80
N GLU A 322 21.08 9.00 11.53
CA GLU A 322 22.20 8.27 12.14
C GLU A 322 23.56 8.94 11.83
N ALA A 323 23.67 9.63 10.69
CA ALA A 323 24.84 10.42 10.32
C ALA A 323 24.82 11.88 10.81
N GLY A 324 23.81 12.27 11.62
CA GLY A 324 23.73 13.59 12.23
C GLY A 324 23.21 14.70 11.31
N TYR A 325 22.50 14.36 10.23
CA TYR A 325 21.90 15.33 9.32
C TYR A 325 20.40 15.49 9.58
N ASN A 326 19.91 16.71 9.36
CA ASN A 326 18.46 16.97 9.35
C ASN A 326 17.86 16.81 7.93
N ALA A 327 16.53 16.88 7.82
CA ALA A 327 15.82 16.68 6.56
C ALA A 327 16.21 17.69 5.46
N GLU A 328 16.52 18.94 5.83
CA GLU A 328 16.91 19.98 4.87
C GLU A 328 18.31 19.70 4.29
N GLU A 329 19.26 19.33 5.14
CA GLU A 329 20.61 18.94 4.73
C GLU A 329 20.57 17.69 3.85
N ALA A 330 19.84 16.65 4.27
CA ALA A 330 19.67 15.43 3.49
C ALA A 330 19.00 15.71 2.13
N ASN A 331 18.00 16.60 2.07
CA ASN A 331 17.39 17.01 0.81
C ASN A 331 18.39 17.71 -0.14
N ASN A 332 19.28 18.54 0.41
CA ASN A 332 20.32 19.19 -0.38
C ASN A 332 21.31 18.19 -1.00
N PHE A 333 21.61 17.08 -0.30
CA PHE A 333 22.49 16.04 -0.83
C PHE A 333 21.77 15.09 -1.79
N THR A 334 20.54 14.68 -1.46
CA THR A 334 19.74 13.77 -2.31
C THR A 334 19.37 14.41 -3.64
N SER A 335 19.09 15.72 -3.67
CA SER A 335 18.90 16.48 -4.91
C SER A 335 20.17 16.58 -5.80
N GLN A 336 21.35 16.31 -5.22
CA GLN A 336 22.61 16.18 -5.97
C GLN A 336 22.93 14.72 -6.35
N GLY A 337 22.03 13.78 -6.06
CA GLY A 337 22.20 12.35 -6.37
C GLY A 337 22.87 11.53 -5.27
N TYR A 338 23.20 12.11 -4.11
CA TYR A 338 23.73 11.37 -2.97
C TYR A 338 22.57 10.80 -2.16
N LEU A 339 22.22 9.54 -2.39
CA LEU A 339 21.08 8.91 -1.71
C LEU A 339 21.33 8.64 -0.23
N THR A 340 22.58 8.48 0.20
CA THR A 340 22.93 8.25 1.62
C THR A 340 24.22 8.99 2.00
N PRO A 341 24.48 9.15 3.31
CA PRO A 341 25.69 9.82 3.79
C PRO A 341 27.01 9.18 3.32
N GLU A 342 27.08 7.85 3.19
CA GLU A 342 28.34 7.14 2.91
C GLU A 342 28.89 7.39 1.50
N VAL A 343 28.03 7.76 0.56
CA VAL A 343 28.44 8.08 -0.83
C VAL A 343 28.80 9.55 -1.01
N MET A 344 28.70 10.36 0.05
CA MET A 344 29.11 11.76 -0.02
C MET A 344 30.62 11.90 -0.19
N PRO A 345 31.10 12.96 -0.89
CA PRO A 345 32.52 13.25 -0.98
C PRO A 345 33.11 13.46 0.42
N LYS A 346 34.28 12.86 0.72
CA LYS A 346 34.92 13.02 2.04
C LYS A 346 35.15 14.47 2.47
N SER A 347 35.18 15.41 1.52
CA SER A 347 35.33 16.84 1.77
C SER A 347 34.09 17.52 2.37
N THR A 348 32.91 16.90 2.33
CA THR A 348 31.68 17.50 2.88
C THR A 348 31.55 17.35 4.39
N GLY A 349 32.52 16.68 5.05
CA GLY A 349 32.63 16.56 6.49
C GLY A 349 31.48 15.75 7.09
N SER A 350 31.73 14.47 7.41
CA SER A 350 30.82 13.75 8.31
C SER A 350 30.75 14.56 9.60
N LYS A 351 29.55 15.00 9.98
CA LYS A 351 29.33 15.41 11.37
C LYS A 351 29.62 14.15 12.19
N ILE A 352 30.56 14.24 13.12
CA ILE A 352 30.80 13.15 14.07
C ILE A 352 29.45 12.89 14.74
N PRO A 353 28.95 11.63 14.80
CA PRO A 353 27.68 11.35 15.45
C PRO A 353 27.70 12.02 16.81
N VAL A 354 26.74 12.91 17.05
CA VAL A 354 26.50 13.39 18.40
C VAL A 354 26.12 12.13 19.15
N GLU A 355 27.00 11.64 20.03
CA GLU A 355 26.66 10.56 20.95
C GLU A 355 25.31 10.96 21.54
N ALA A 356 24.30 10.10 21.39
CA ALA A 356 22.98 10.37 21.93
C ALA A 356 23.16 10.46 23.44
N ASP A 357 23.39 11.69 23.93
CA ASP A 357 23.39 12.01 25.34
C ASP A 357 22.10 11.40 25.88
N ASP A 358 22.26 10.51 26.86
CA ASP A 358 21.20 9.77 27.53
C ASP A 358 19.94 10.64 27.63
N PHE A 359 18.97 10.36 26.75
CA PHE A 359 17.65 10.95 26.83
C PHE A 359 16.97 10.23 28.00
N ASP A 360 17.34 10.63 29.21
CA ASP A 360 16.76 10.19 30.46
C ASP A 360 15.25 10.46 30.38
N ALA A 361 14.50 9.41 30.11
CA ALA A 361 13.05 9.37 30.23
C ALA A 361 12.64 9.24 31.71
N GLU A 362 13.29 9.99 32.61
CA GLU A 362 12.87 10.18 33.99
C GLU A 362 12.24 11.58 34.13
N ASP A 363 10.94 11.66 33.83
CA ASP A 363 9.95 12.42 34.64
C ASP A 363 8.60 12.44 33.92
N GLN A 364 7.73 11.48 34.24
CA GLN A 364 6.29 11.66 34.52
C GLN A 364 5.59 10.38 34.99
#